data_AF-A0A2E5MHQ7-F1
#
_entry.id   AF-A0A2E5MHQ7-F1
#
_cell.length_a   1.000
_cell.length_b   1.000
_cell.length_c   1.000
_cell.angle_alpha   90.00
_cell.angle_beta   90.00
_cell.angle_gamma   90.00
#
_symmetry.space_group_name_H-M   'P 1'
#
loop_
_entity.id
_entity.type
_entity.pdbx_description
1 polymer ?
#
loop_
_entity_poly.entity_id
_entity_poly.type
_entity_poly.pdbx_seq_one_letter_code
_entity_poly.pdbx_strand_id
1 'polypeptide(L)'
;MLKALWRKTTGQDCAVAQEANTSQFNLKDHLTHTGQYHLERLQMLVELRFEKTFSDNTDSSIRDLIRFTSRIQDQDIQRELLLLYLNCPPAAQNFLRSDDLIDSGHYIHTQSSDPKA
;
A
#
# COMPACT_ATOMS: atom_id res chain seq x y z
N MET A 1 -19.02 8.59 16.77
CA MET A 1 -17.92 7.75 17.31
C MET A 1 -17.07 7.07 16.22
N LEU A 2 -17.65 6.56 15.14
CA LEU A 2 -16.89 5.86 14.08
C LEU A 2 -15.80 6.72 13.40
N LYS A 3 -16.04 8.01 13.13
CA LYS A 3 -15.03 8.92 12.57
C LYS A 3 -13.77 9.08 13.45
N ALA A 4 -13.92 8.96 14.76
CA ALA A 4 -12.79 9.05 15.69
C ALA A 4 -11.95 7.77 15.70
N LEU A 5 -12.59 6.59 15.55
CA LEU A 5 -11.88 5.33 15.37
C LEU A 5 -11.11 5.32 14.04
N TRP A 6 -11.74 5.77 12.96
CA TRP A 6 -11.08 5.84 11.65
C TRP A 6 -9.84 6.75 11.67
N ARG A 7 -9.93 7.95 12.25
CA ARG A 7 -8.76 8.85 12.41
C ARG A 7 -7.62 8.24 13.23
N LYS A 8 -7.98 7.44 14.24
CA LYS A 8 -7.01 6.73 15.10
C LYS A 8 -6.34 5.56 14.37
N THR A 9 -7.00 4.97 13.37
CA THR A 9 -6.44 3.91 12.52
C THR A 9 -5.65 4.47 11.32
N THR A 10 -6.00 5.65 10.78
CA THR A 10 -5.28 6.29 9.66
C THR A 10 -4.08 7.15 10.06
N GLY A 11 -3.68 7.16 11.33
CA GLY A 11 -2.37 7.67 11.75
C GLY A 11 -2.18 9.19 11.66
N GLN A 12 -3.27 9.97 11.77
CA GLN A 12 -3.20 11.43 11.65
C GLN A 12 -2.43 12.11 12.80
N ASP A 13 -2.14 11.39 13.90
CA ASP A 13 -1.39 11.91 15.05
C ASP A 13 0.13 11.59 15.02
N CYS A 14 0.63 10.85 14.02
CA CYS A 14 2.06 10.52 13.91
C CYS A 14 2.84 11.47 12.98
N ALA A 15 2.33 12.68 12.73
CA ALA A 15 3.04 13.74 12.02
C ALA A 15 4.14 14.42 12.88
N VAL A 16 4.77 13.67 13.79
CA VAL A 16 6.06 14.04 14.38
C VAL A 16 7.10 13.34 13.53
N ALA A 17 7.58 14.05 12.51
CA ALA A 17 8.65 13.63 11.64
C ALA A 17 9.89 13.27 12.47
N GLN A 18 10.12 11.97 12.65
CA GLN A 18 11.47 11.48 12.81
C GLN A 18 11.98 11.19 11.40
N GLU A 19 12.83 12.08 10.91
CA GLU A 19 13.79 11.82 9.83
C GLU A 19 14.74 10.71 10.29
N ALA A 20 14.24 9.48 10.35
CA ALA A 20 15.04 8.30 10.62
C ALA A 20 15.61 7.86 9.27
N ASN A 21 16.93 8.09 9.09
CA ASN A 21 17.82 7.42 8.15
C ASN A 21 17.13 6.39 7.26
N THR A 22 16.80 6.77 6.02
CA THR A 22 16.18 5.92 4.98
C THR A 22 17.05 4.72 4.56
N SER A 23 18.22 4.54 5.19
CA SER A 23 19.25 3.56 4.84
C SER A 23 19.02 2.15 5.40
N GLN A 24 17.93 1.86 6.12
CA GLN A 24 17.71 0.48 6.61
C GLN A 24 16.25 0.07 6.89
N PHE A 25 15.24 0.64 6.23
CA PHE A 25 13.89 0.07 6.33
C PHE A 25 13.70 -0.99 5.25
N ASN A 26 13.67 -2.27 5.66
CA ASN A 26 13.37 -3.40 4.79
C ASN A 26 11.91 -3.82 4.99
N LEU A 27 11.07 -3.53 4.00
CA LEU A 27 9.63 -3.77 4.07
C LEU A 27 9.33 -5.25 4.34
N LYS A 28 10.11 -6.15 3.74
CA LYS A 28 9.93 -7.60 3.86
C LYS A 28 10.02 -8.08 5.31
N ASP A 29 10.95 -7.52 6.09
CA ASP A 29 11.19 -7.92 7.48
C ASP A 29 10.03 -7.50 8.41
N HIS A 30 9.16 -6.62 7.92
CA HIS A 30 8.01 -6.09 8.65
C HIS A 30 6.66 -6.64 8.16
N LEU A 31 6.64 -7.50 7.13
CA LEU A 31 5.39 -8.09 6.64
C LEU A 31 4.87 -9.14 7.64
N THR A 32 3.58 -9.03 7.96
CA THR A 32 2.85 -10.09 8.65
C THR A 32 2.63 -11.26 7.69
N HIS A 33 2.28 -12.45 8.21
CA HIS A 33 1.91 -13.59 7.35
C HIS A 33 0.77 -13.24 6.38
N THR A 34 -0.24 -12.49 6.85
CA THR A 34 -1.33 -12.00 5.99
C THR A 34 -0.84 -10.97 4.97
N GLY A 35 0.07 -10.08 5.37
CA GLY A 35 0.72 -9.14 4.44
C GLY A 35 1.49 -9.87 3.33
N GLN A 36 2.26 -10.89 3.67
CA GLN A 36 2.98 -11.74 2.72
C GLN A 36 2.05 -12.43 1.73
N TYR A 37 0.91 -12.96 2.21
CA TYR A 37 -0.11 -13.54 1.33
C TYR A 37 -0.64 -12.54 0.30
N HIS A 38 -0.95 -11.30 0.72
CA HIS A 38 -1.43 -10.26 -0.20
C HIS A 38 -0.35 -9.81 -1.19
N LEU A 39 0.92 -9.79 -0.77
CA LEU A 39 2.05 -9.51 -1.67
C LEU A 39 2.17 -10.58 -2.77
N GLU A 40 2.12 -11.86 -2.41
CA GLU A 40 2.17 -12.98 -3.37
C GLU A 40 0.99 -12.95 -4.35
N ARG A 41 -0.21 -12.66 -3.83
CA ARG A 41 -1.41 -12.54 -4.65
C ARG A 41 -1.33 -11.35 -5.60
N LEU A 42 -0.78 -10.22 -5.15
CA LEU A 42 -0.53 -9.05 -5.98
C LEU A 42 0.48 -9.34 -7.10
N GLN A 43 1.59 -10.03 -6.80
CA GLN A 43 2.57 -10.49 -7.79
C GLN A 43 1.89 -11.36 -8.87
N MET A 44 1.10 -12.35 -8.45
CA MET A 44 0.37 -13.23 -9.37
C MET A 44 -0.58 -12.45 -10.30
N LEU A 45 -1.35 -11.50 -9.76
CA LEU A 45 -2.26 -10.69 -10.57
C LEU A 45 -1.52 -9.85 -11.62
N VAL A 46 -0.36 -9.30 -11.24
CA VAL A 46 0.47 -8.51 -12.15
C VAL A 46 1.08 -9.38 -13.24
N GLU A 47 1.60 -10.55 -12.89
CA GLU A 47 2.16 -11.50 -13.85
C GLU A 47 1.11 -11.96 -14.87
N LEU A 48 -0.09 -12.33 -14.40
CA LEU A 48 -1.16 -12.82 -15.27
C LEU A 48 -1.72 -11.76 -16.23
N ARG A 49 -1.74 -10.47 -15.84
CA ARG A 49 -2.40 -9.39 -16.61
C ARG A 49 -1.42 -8.55 -17.43
N PHE A 50 -0.17 -8.45 -16.99
CA PHE A 50 0.83 -7.55 -17.58
C PHE A 50 2.12 -8.26 -18.01
N GLU A 51 2.21 -9.58 -17.84
CA GLU A 51 3.40 -10.40 -18.18
C GLU A 51 4.69 -9.86 -17.53
N LYS A 52 4.54 -9.20 -16.38
CA LYS A 52 5.64 -8.57 -15.64
C LYS A 52 5.90 -9.31 -14.34
N THR A 53 7.15 -9.68 -14.10
CA THR A 53 7.57 -10.46 -12.93
C THR A 53 8.37 -9.61 -11.94
N PHE A 54 8.17 -9.88 -10.65
CA PHE A 54 8.84 -9.22 -9.51
C PHE A 54 9.24 -10.28 -8.46
N SER A 55 9.94 -11.33 -8.89
CA SER A 55 10.06 -12.62 -8.18
C SER A 55 11.22 -12.74 -7.20
N ASP A 56 12.11 -11.75 -7.17
CA ASP A 56 13.36 -11.77 -6.42
C ASP A 56 13.13 -11.75 -4.90
N ASN A 57 11.91 -11.41 -4.46
CA ASN A 57 11.55 -11.19 -3.05
C ASN A 57 12.56 -10.28 -2.32
N THR A 58 13.24 -9.41 -3.06
CA THR A 58 14.12 -8.37 -2.55
C THR A 58 13.27 -7.15 -2.21
N ASP A 59 13.70 -6.38 -1.22
CA ASP A 59 13.02 -5.16 -0.81
C ASP A 59 12.84 -4.16 -1.98
N SER A 60 13.83 -4.06 -2.87
CA SER A 60 13.72 -3.28 -4.11
C SER A 60 12.64 -3.79 -5.05
N SER A 61 12.58 -5.10 -5.30
CA SER A 61 11.58 -5.71 -6.19
C SER A 61 10.16 -5.53 -5.65
N ILE A 62 9.98 -5.61 -4.32
CA ILE A 62 8.70 -5.34 -3.66
C ILE A 62 8.30 -3.87 -3.80
N ARG A 63 9.24 -2.92 -3.61
CA ARG A 63 8.97 -1.49 -3.81
C ARG A 63 8.58 -1.20 -5.26
N ASP A 64 9.28 -1.79 -6.22
CA ASP A 64 8.98 -1.60 -7.64
C ASP A 64 7.61 -2.17 -8.03
N LEU A 65 7.22 -3.32 -7.46
CA LEU A 65 5.87 -3.88 -7.61
C LEU A 65 4.80 -2.93 -7.06
N ILE A 66 4.99 -2.42 -5.84
CA ILE A 66 4.05 -1.51 -5.20
C ILE A 66 3.91 -0.22 -6.02
N ARG A 67 5.05 0.36 -6.43
CA ARG A 67 5.08 1.55 -7.28
C ARG A 67 4.38 1.31 -8.61
N PHE A 68 4.58 0.15 -9.23
CA PHE A 68 3.92 -0.21 -10.48
C PHE A 68 2.40 -0.34 -10.29
N THR A 69 1.98 -1.10 -9.28
CA THR A 69 0.56 -1.42 -9.04
C THR A 69 -0.26 -0.23 -8.55
N SER A 70 0.34 0.73 -7.85
CA SER A 70 -0.34 1.96 -7.41
C SER A 70 -0.92 2.81 -8.56
N ARG A 71 -0.38 2.64 -9.78
CA ARG A 71 -0.79 3.39 -10.99
C ARG A 71 -1.85 2.66 -11.81
N ILE A 72 -2.20 1.43 -11.43
CA ILE A 72 -3.11 0.58 -12.18
C ILE A 72 -4.55 0.80 -11.68
N GLN A 73 -5.48 1.02 -12.60
CA GLN A 73 -6.92 1.21 -12.30
C GLN A 73 -7.71 -0.10 -12.32
N ASP A 74 -7.07 -1.19 -11.92
CA ASP A 74 -7.64 -2.52 -11.91
C ASP A 74 -8.13 -2.85 -10.50
N GLN A 75 -9.42 -3.17 -10.37
CA GLN A 75 -10.08 -3.32 -9.07
C GLN A 75 -9.45 -4.43 -8.22
N ASP A 76 -9.04 -5.56 -8.81
CA ASP A 76 -8.47 -6.67 -8.05
C ASP A 76 -7.06 -6.30 -7.56
N ILE A 77 -6.28 -5.63 -8.40
CA ILE A 77 -4.94 -5.14 -8.05
C ILE A 77 -5.02 -4.09 -6.95
N GLN A 78 -5.95 -3.13 -7.08
CA GLN A 78 -6.17 -2.10 -6.06
C GLN A 78 -6.63 -2.72 -4.74
N ARG A 79 -7.50 -3.73 -4.78
CA ARG A 79 -7.94 -4.47 -3.60
C ARG A 79 -6.77 -5.17 -2.91
N GLU A 80 -5.95 -5.90 -3.65
CA GLU A 80 -4.81 -6.61 -3.04
C GLU A 80 -3.76 -5.63 -2.51
N LEU A 81 -3.50 -4.52 -3.21
CA LEU A 81 -2.59 -3.48 -2.76
C LEU A 81 -3.09 -2.82 -1.46
N LEU A 82 -4.40 -2.54 -1.36
CA LEU A 82 -5.01 -2.02 -0.13
C LEU A 82 -4.92 -3.03 1.02
N LEU A 83 -5.19 -4.31 0.75
CA LEU A 83 -5.14 -5.36 1.78
C LEU A 83 -3.71 -5.61 2.26
N LEU A 84 -2.72 -5.58 1.36
CA LEU A 84 -1.30 -5.59 1.73
C LEU A 84 -1.00 -4.45 2.69
N TYR A 85 -1.35 -3.22 2.31
CA TYR A 85 -1.10 -2.03 3.10
C TYR A 85 -1.77 -2.05 4.48
N LEU A 86 -3.03 -2.47 4.59
CA LEU A 86 -3.75 -2.56 5.86
C LEU A 86 -3.17 -3.62 6.81
N ASN A 87 -2.48 -4.63 6.27
CA ASN A 87 -1.82 -5.68 7.03
C ASN A 87 -0.35 -5.38 7.36
N CYS A 88 0.17 -4.24 6.93
CA CYS A 88 1.48 -3.73 7.31
C CYS A 88 1.45 -3.04 8.70
N PRO A 89 2.50 -3.18 9.53
CA PRO A 89 2.62 -2.42 10.77
C PRO A 89 2.74 -0.90 10.49
N PRO A 90 2.46 -0.02 11.47
CA PRO A 90 2.47 1.43 11.27
C PRO A 90 3.76 1.98 10.65
N ALA A 91 4.93 1.44 11.03
CA ALA A 91 6.22 1.83 10.45
C ALA A 91 6.29 1.56 8.94
N ALA A 92 5.82 0.38 8.50
CA ALA A 92 5.75 0.01 7.08
C ALA A 92 4.72 0.85 6.31
N GLN A 93 3.57 1.14 6.90
CA GLN A 93 2.58 2.03 6.26
C GLN A 93 3.13 3.45 6.06
N ASN A 94 3.85 3.97 7.06
CA ASN A 94 4.48 5.30 6.96
C ASN A 94 5.54 5.31 5.87
N PHE A 95 6.39 4.29 5.83
CA PHE A 95 7.39 4.11 4.77
C PHE A 95 6.76 4.11 3.37
N LEU A 96 5.67 3.36 3.18
CA LEU A 96 4.95 3.28 1.91
C LEU A 96 4.29 4.62 1.50
N ARG A 97 3.87 5.44 2.47
CA ARG A 97 3.33 6.80 2.20
C ARG A 97 4.43 7.82 1.89
N SER A 98 5.59 7.73 2.57
CA SER A 98 6.64 8.75 2.48
C SER A 98 7.46 8.70 1.20
N ASP A 99 7.56 7.53 0.56
CA ASP A 99 8.40 7.31 -0.63
C ASP A 99 7.63 7.53 -1.97
N ASP A 100 6.48 8.20 -1.91
CA ASP A 100 5.57 8.44 -3.06
C ASP A 100 5.21 7.14 -3.81
N LEU A 101 5.26 6.00 -3.12
CA LEU A 101 4.96 4.67 -3.66
C LEU A 101 3.45 4.45 -3.82
N ILE A 102 2.67 5.17 -3.03
CA ILE A 102 1.22 5.08 -2.89
C ILE A 102 0.69 6.51 -2.93
N ASP A 103 0.27 7.00 -4.10
CA ASP A 103 -0.39 8.31 -4.19
C ASP A 103 -1.73 8.25 -3.43
N SER A 104 -1.83 9.05 -2.37
CA SER A 104 -3.04 9.23 -1.57
C SER A 104 -4.29 9.60 -2.39
N GLY A 105 -4.14 10.11 -3.63
CA GLY A 105 -5.24 10.41 -4.54
C GLY A 105 -5.87 9.20 -5.24
N HIS A 106 -5.22 8.03 -5.25
CA HIS A 106 -5.64 6.90 -6.09
C HIS A 106 -6.44 5.80 -5.38
N TYR A 107 -6.56 5.84 -4.05
CA TYR A 107 -7.14 4.71 -3.31
C TYR A 107 -8.64 4.79 -3.10
N ILE A 108 -9.25 5.97 -3.16
CA ILE A 108 -10.67 6.14 -2.85
C ILE A 108 -11.27 7.30 -3.66
N HIS A 109 -11.61 7.05 -4.93
CA HIS A 109 -12.72 7.81 -5.52
C HIS A 109 -14.01 7.22 -4.98
N THR A 110 -14.51 7.77 -3.87
CA THR A 110 -15.95 7.71 -3.64
C THR A 110 -16.57 8.45 -4.82
N GLN A 111 -17.21 7.72 -5.73
CA GLN A 111 -18.18 8.32 -6.64
C GLN A 111 -19.25 8.93 -5.73
N SER A 112 -19.11 10.20 -5.37
CA SER A 112 -20.21 10.99 -4.85
C SER A 112 -21.16 11.13 -6.02
N SER A 113 -22.09 10.18 -6.14
CA SER A 113 -23.29 10.39 -6.94
C SER A 113 -24.03 11.55 -6.29
N ASP A 114 -23.75 12.76 -6.74
CA ASP A 114 -24.58 13.91 -6.42
C ASP A 114 -26.01 13.57 -6.89
N PRO A 115 -27.03 13.56 -6.01
CA PRO A 115 -28.39 13.55 -6.47
C PRO A 115 -28.62 14.91 -7.13
N LYS A 116 -28.67 14.89 -8.46
CA LYS A 116 -28.95 16.07 -9.27
C LYS A 116 -30.39 16.51 -9.03
N ALA A 117 -30.51 17.72 -8.46
CA ALA A 117 -31.65 18.65 -8.43
C ALA A 117 -32.95 18.20 -7.73
#